data_AF-A0A328BLQ1-F1
#
_entry.id   AF-A0A328BLQ1-F1
#
_cell.length_a   1.000
_cell.length_b   1.000
_cell.length_c   1.000
_cell.angle_alpha   90.00
_cell.angle_beta   90.00
_cell.angle_gamma   90.00
#
_symmetry.space_group_name_H-M   'P 1'
#
loop_
_entity.id
_entity.type
_entity.pdbx_description
1 polymer ?
#
loop_
_entity_poly.entity_id
_entity_poly.type
_entity_poly.pdbx_seq_one_letter_code
_entity_poly.pdbx_strand_id
1 'polypeptide(L)'
;MSNNILGGNFWMRAFGAPSVTIEKYSVTLADWASGTSFANPNSHVLSAATRIIGVEVGVGSGWAGAFKGAADNVNVSFGTAGQGVNANFEVGAVVPEPATWAMMILGFGAAGAVLRRRRFAVAA
;
A
#
# COMPACT_ATOMS: atom_id res chain seq x y z
N MET A 1 -10.16 -7.76 -6.66
CA MET A 1 -10.92 -6.91 -7.62
C MET A 1 -10.15 -5.60 -7.73
N SER A 2 -9.80 -5.15 -8.93
CA SER A 2 -9.15 -3.85 -9.12
C SER A 2 -10.21 -2.76 -9.04
N ASN A 3 -9.98 -1.75 -8.19
CA ASN A 3 -10.86 -0.60 -8.07
C ASN A 3 -10.23 0.58 -8.81
N ASN A 4 -10.95 1.14 -9.79
CA ASN A 4 -10.55 2.41 -10.40
C ASN A 4 -11.00 3.56 -9.48
N ILE A 5 -10.05 4.36 -9.03
CA ILE A 5 -10.29 5.44 -8.07
C ILE A 5 -10.57 6.80 -8.71
N LEU A 6 -10.50 6.92 -10.05
CA LEU A 6 -10.63 8.22 -10.73
C LEU A 6 -12.02 8.87 -10.55
N GLY A 7 -13.06 8.07 -10.26
CA GLY A 7 -14.39 8.55 -9.88
C GLY A 7 -14.58 8.75 -8.37
N GLY A 8 -13.54 8.49 -7.57
CA GLY A 8 -13.56 8.65 -6.12
C GLY A 8 -13.23 10.06 -5.66
N ASN A 9 -13.13 10.21 -4.34
CA ASN A 9 -12.76 11.48 -3.71
C ASN A 9 -11.25 11.60 -3.53
N PHE A 10 -10.75 12.80 -3.71
CA PHE A 10 -9.35 13.19 -3.57
C PHE A 10 -9.24 14.41 -2.67
N TRP A 11 -8.11 14.53 -1.99
CA TRP A 11 -7.74 15.69 -1.21
C TRP A 11 -6.36 16.17 -1.66
N MET A 12 -6.06 17.44 -1.40
CA MET A 12 -4.80 18.05 -1.84
C MET A 12 -3.88 18.27 -0.65
N ARG A 13 -2.60 17.92 -0.83
CA ARG A 13 -1.51 18.46 -0.03
C ARG A 13 -0.90 19.65 -0.78
N ALA A 14 -1.18 20.85 -0.29
CA ALA A 14 -0.57 22.07 -0.82
C ALA A 14 0.86 22.18 -0.29
N PHE A 15 1.82 22.32 -1.19
CA PHE A 15 3.22 22.58 -0.83
C PHE A 15 3.50 24.08 -0.93
N GLY A 16 4.01 24.67 0.15
CA GLY A 16 4.24 26.09 0.30
C GLY A 16 4.75 26.42 1.72
N ALA A 17 4.79 27.72 2.05
CA ALA A 17 5.09 28.20 3.40
C ALA A 17 3.82 28.84 4.01
N PRO A 18 3.00 28.10 4.79
CA PRO A 18 3.16 26.72 5.23
C PRO A 18 2.61 25.69 4.21
N SER A 19 3.13 24.46 4.30
CA SER A 19 2.52 23.33 3.59
C SER A 19 1.29 22.88 4.38
N VAL A 20 0.17 22.67 3.70
CA VAL A 20 -1.11 22.40 4.35
C VAL A 20 -1.87 21.28 3.64
N THR A 21 -2.58 20.49 4.43
CA THR A 21 -3.59 19.55 3.91
C THR A 21 -4.90 20.31 3.75
N ILE A 22 -5.46 20.31 2.55
CA ILE A 22 -6.80 20.85 2.34
C ILE A 22 -7.79 19.80 2.80
N GLU A 23 -8.38 20.02 3.98
CA GLU A 23 -9.32 19.10 4.65
C GLU A 23 -10.72 19.09 3.99
N LYS A 24 -10.74 18.84 2.68
CA LYS A 24 -11.95 18.68 1.86
C LYS A 24 -11.88 17.32 1.20
N TYR A 25 -12.47 16.33 1.87
CA TYR A 25 -12.38 14.91 1.53
C TYR A 25 -13.53 14.39 0.65
N SER A 26 -14.41 15.29 0.18
CA SER A 26 -15.58 14.97 -0.65
C SER A 26 -15.52 15.70 -1.99
N VAL A 27 -14.34 15.71 -2.61
CA VAL A 27 -14.06 16.44 -3.85
C VAL A 27 -13.53 15.45 -4.88
N THR A 28 -14.13 15.40 -6.07
CA THR A 28 -13.68 14.46 -7.11
C THR A 28 -12.46 15.00 -7.85
N LEU A 29 -11.74 14.13 -8.56
CA LEU A 29 -10.63 14.57 -9.41
C LEU A 29 -11.09 15.56 -10.50
N ALA A 30 -12.31 15.37 -11.03
CA ALA A 30 -12.89 16.26 -12.03
C ALA A 30 -13.17 17.66 -11.46
N ASP A 31 -13.65 17.74 -10.22
CA ASP A 31 -13.86 19.03 -9.54
C ASP A 31 -12.53 19.77 -9.36
N TRP A 32 -11.48 19.08 -8.88
CA TRP A 32 -10.14 19.65 -8.77
C TRP A 32 -9.63 20.16 -10.12
N ALA A 33 -9.81 19.38 -11.19
CA ALA A 33 -9.41 19.75 -12.55
C ALA A 33 -10.22 20.94 -13.12
N SER A 34 -11.43 21.17 -12.61
CA SER A 34 -12.27 22.33 -13.00
C SER A 34 -11.83 23.64 -12.36
N GLY A 35 -10.84 23.61 -11.47
CA GLY A 35 -10.30 24.79 -10.80
C GLY A 35 -11.03 25.16 -9.50
N THR A 36 -11.63 24.19 -8.81
CA THR A 36 -12.23 24.45 -7.48
C THR A 36 -11.19 25.00 -6.50
N SER A 37 -11.55 26.09 -5.81
CA SER A 37 -10.78 26.63 -4.68
C SER A 37 -11.60 26.50 -3.41
N PHE A 38 -10.97 26.04 -2.34
CA PHE A 38 -11.54 26.02 -1.00
C PHE A 38 -10.92 27.19 -0.25
N ALA A 39 -11.69 27.96 0.52
CA ALA A 39 -11.33 29.25 1.14
C ALA A 39 -10.06 29.31 2.03
N ASN A 40 -9.23 28.27 2.01
CA ASN A 40 -7.85 28.28 2.43
C ASN A 40 -6.97 29.00 1.37
N PRO A 41 -6.26 30.09 1.72
CA PRO A 41 -5.42 30.83 0.78
C PRO A 41 -4.26 30.01 0.20
N ASN A 42 -3.92 28.87 0.80
CA ASN A 42 -2.91 27.94 0.30
C ASN A 42 -3.49 26.81 -0.56
N SER A 43 -4.81 26.79 -0.83
CA SER A 43 -5.39 25.84 -1.79
C SER A 43 -4.91 26.18 -3.20
N HIS A 44 -4.27 25.24 -3.88
CA HIS A 44 -3.87 25.42 -5.27
C HIS A 44 -5.09 25.22 -6.19
N VAL A 45 -5.23 26.10 -7.17
CA VAL A 45 -6.18 25.95 -8.27
C VAL A 45 -5.47 25.17 -9.38
N LEU A 46 -5.98 24.00 -9.74
CA LEU A 46 -5.36 23.18 -10.77
C LEU A 46 -5.77 23.67 -12.16
N SER A 47 -4.86 23.56 -13.12
CA SER A 47 -5.08 23.85 -14.54
C SER A 47 -4.27 22.88 -15.41
N ALA A 48 -4.40 23.00 -16.73
CA ALA A 48 -3.58 22.23 -17.67
C ALA A 48 -2.06 22.46 -17.50
N ALA A 49 -1.65 23.58 -16.88
CA ALA A 49 -0.24 23.87 -16.59
C ALA A 49 0.26 23.32 -15.24
N THR A 50 -0.63 22.73 -14.43
CA THR A 50 -0.25 22.19 -13.13
C THR A 50 0.64 20.97 -13.28
N ARG A 51 1.80 21.00 -12.62
CA ARG A 51 2.68 19.84 -12.50
C ARG A 51 2.43 19.10 -11.19
N ILE A 52 2.00 17.85 -11.28
CA ILE A 52 1.88 16.95 -10.13
C ILE A 52 3.27 16.36 -9.85
N ILE A 53 3.78 16.58 -8.64
CA ILE A 53 5.13 16.14 -8.24
C ILE A 53 5.14 14.86 -7.40
N GLY A 54 3.97 14.38 -7.00
CA GLY A 54 3.82 13.16 -6.22
C GLY A 54 2.37 12.76 -6.05
N VAL A 55 2.16 11.48 -5.75
CA VAL A 55 0.87 10.90 -5.38
C VAL A 55 1.05 10.23 -4.04
N GLU A 56 0.23 10.61 -3.07
CA GLU A 56 0.17 9.97 -1.76
C GLU A 56 -0.96 8.95 -1.79
N VAL A 57 -0.68 7.73 -1.34
CA VAL A 57 -1.68 6.68 -1.15
C VAL A 57 -1.66 6.29 0.32
N GLY A 58 -2.81 6.39 0.96
CA GLY A 58 -2.92 6.21 2.40
C GLY A 58 -4.32 6.54 2.88
N VAL A 59 -4.44 6.82 4.18
CA VAL A 59 -5.72 7.16 4.81
C VAL A 59 -6.08 8.60 4.47
N GLY A 60 -6.99 8.79 3.50
CA GLY A 60 -7.27 10.09 2.89
C GLY A 60 -8.60 10.76 3.25
N SER A 61 -9.22 10.44 4.38
CA SER A 61 -10.59 10.90 4.72
C SER A 61 -10.68 11.86 5.91
N GLY A 62 -9.55 12.31 6.46
CA GLY A 62 -9.53 13.02 7.75
C GLY A 62 -9.74 12.11 8.95
N TRP A 63 -9.71 10.79 8.75
CA TRP A 63 -9.81 9.83 9.83
C TRP A 63 -8.54 9.83 10.69
N ALA A 64 -8.71 10.09 12.00
CA ALA A 64 -7.61 10.17 12.96
C ALA A 64 -7.29 8.84 13.67
N GLY A 65 -7.99 7.75 13.34
CA GLY A 65 -7.78 6.44 13.94
C GLY A 65 -6.62 5.65 13.33
N ALA A 66 -6.27 4.53 13.96
CA ALA A 66 -5.27 3.62 13.45
C ALA A 66 -5.82 2.78 12.29
N PHE A 67 -5.24 2.94 11.09
CA PHE A 67 -5.55 2.09 9.94
C PHE A 67 -4.69 0.83 9.92
N LYS A 68 -5.32 -0.33 9.78
CA LYS A 68 -4.65 -1.60 9.49
C LYS A 68 -5.29 -2.22 8.25
N GLY A 69 -4.57 -2.17 7.14
CA GLY A 69 -5.00 -2.73 5.87
C GLY A 69 -3.81 -2.91 4.93
N ALA A 70 -4.00 -3.69 3.87
CA ALA A 70 -3.03 -3.82 2.79
C ALA A 70 -3.61 -3.19 1.52
N ALA A 71 -2.76 -2.61 0.69
CA ALA A 71 -3.11 -2.12 -0.64
C ALA A 71 -2.14 -2.73 -1.65
N ASP A 72 -2.66 -3.58 -2.55
CA ASP A 72 -1.85 -4.29 -3.55
C ASP A 72 -2.10 -3.75 -4.95
N ASN A 73 -1.07 -3.87 -5.79
CA ASN A 73 -1.06 -3.50 -7.19
C ASN A 73 -1.54 -2.05 -7.41
N VAL A 74 -1.00 -1.13 -6.61
CA VAL A 74 -1.24 0.30 -6.74
C VAL A 74 -0.49 0.79 -7.97
N ASN A 75 -1.23 1.15 -9.01
CA ASN A 75 -0.68 1.63 -10.27
C ASN A 75 -0.95 3.13 -10.42
N VAL A 76 0.10 3.91 -10.65
CA VAL A 76 0.02 5.34 -10.92
C VAL A 76 0.79 5.64 -12.19
N SER A 77 0.15 6.25 -13.17
CA SER A 77 0.79 6.65 -14.44
C SER A 77 0.33 8.05 -14.85
N PHE A 78 1.23 8.77 -15.52
CA PHE A 78 0.96 10.10 -16.07
C PHE A 78 1.41 10.15 -17.53
N GLY A 79 0.52 10.61 -18.42
CA GLY A 79 0.86 10.83 -19.83
C GLY A 79 1.11 9.54 -20.61
N THR A 80 2.37 9.30 -21.01
CA THR A 80 2.78 8.29 -21.99
C THR A 80 2.52 6.86 -21.51
N ALA A 81 1.93 6.05 -22.39
CA ALA A 81 1.69 4.63 -22.13
C ALA A 81 2.99 3.89 -21.75
N GLY A 82 2.93 3.07 -20.70
CA GLY A 82 4.07 2.29 -20.21
C GLY A 82 5.00 3.01 -19.23
N GLN A 83 4.76 4.29 -18.92
CA GLN A 83 5.47 5.03 -17.88
C GLN A 83 4.56 5.17 -16.65
N GLY A 84 4.75 4.28 -15.67
CA GLY A 84 3.99 4.28 -14.43
C GLY A 84 4.74 3.58 -13.31
N VAL A 85 4.37 3.90 -12.08
CA VAL A 85 4.84 3.23 -10.88
C VAL A 85 3.81 2.17 -10.50
N ASN A 86 4.30 0.95 -10.24
CA ASN A 86 3.55 -0.11 -9.59
C ASN A 86 4.15 -0.33 -8.20
N ALA A 87 3.30 -0.31 -7.18
CA ALA A 87 3.70 -0.50 -5.79
C ALA A 87 2.72 -1.41 -5.05
N ASN A 88 3.24 -2.11 -4.05
CA ASN A 88 2.46 -2.94 -3.15
C ASN A 88 2.78 -2.53 -1.70
N PHE A 89 1.74 -2.35 -0.89
CA PHE A 89 1.80 -1.87 0.49
C PHE A 89 1.24 -2.96 1.39
N GLU A 90 2.08 -3.96 1.65
CA GLU A 90 1.76 -5.06 2.54
C GLU A 90 2.29 -4.78 3.96
N VAL A 91 1.49 -5.16 4.95
CA VAL A 91 2.00 -5.34 6.30
C VAL A 91 2.84 -6.61 6.24
N GLY A 92 4.17 -6.47 6.35
CA GLY A 92 5.14 -7.52 6.08
C GLY A 92 4.67 -8.91 6.52
N ALA A 93 4.64 -9.85 5.58
CA ALA A 93 4.29 -11.22 5.89
C ALA A 93 5.30 -11.78 6.90
N VAL A 94 4.79 -12.35 8.00
CA VAL A 94 5.62 -13.16 8.91
C VAL A 94 5.89 -14.48 8.20
N VAL A 95 6.81 -14.46 7.24
CA VAL A 95 7.35 -15.68 6.64
C VAL A 95 8.14 -16.36 7.76
N PRO A 96 7.80 -17.61 8.14
CA PRO A 96 8.60 -18.33 9.11
C PRO A 96 10.05 -18.31 8.63
N GLU A 97 10.95 -17.82 9.48
CA GLU A 97 12.33 -17.59 9.08
C GLU A 97 12.93 -18.87 8.51
N PRO A 98 13.87 -18.79 7.55
CA PRO A 98 14.54 -19.97 6.99
C PRO A 98 15.07 -20.94 8.07
N ALA A 99 15.48 -20.40 9.23
CA ALA A 99 15.89 -21.19 10.39
C ALA A 99 14.76 -22.02 11.00
N THR A 100 13.52 -21.51 11.05
CA THR A 100 12.36 -22.25 11.56
C THR A 100 12.08 -23.48 10.70
N TRP A 101 12.15 -23.32 9.37
CA TRP A 101 12.03 -24.44 8.43
C TRP A 101 13.14 -25.47 8.62
N ALA A 102 14.38 -25.00 8.77
CA ALA A 102 15.51 -25.89 9.03
C ALA A 102 15.34 -26.68 10.34
N MET A 103 14.86 -26.03 11.41
CA MET A 103 14.61 -26.68 12.70
C MET A 103 13.47 -27.71 12.64
N MET A 104 12.40 -27.42 11.89
CA MET A 104 11.32 -28.39 11.66
C MET A 104 11.82 -29.59 10.88
N ILE A 105 12.54 -29.38 9.78
CA ILE A 105 13.11 -30.46 8.97
C ILE A 105 14.07 -31.31 9.81
N LEU A 106 14.94 -30.68 10.59
CA LEU A 106 15.87 -31.38 11.47
C LEU A 106 15.12 -32.17 12.55
N GLY A 107 14.13 -31.58 13.21
CA GLY A 107 13.32 -32.23 14.23
C GLY A 107 12.53 -33.42 13.70
N PHE A 108 11.80 -33.25 12.60
CA PHE A 108 11.05 -34.33 11.96
C PHE A 108 11.96 -35.41 11.36
N GLY A 109 13.09 -35.01 10.77
CA GLY A 109 14.11 -35.93 10.27
C GLY A 109 14.70 -36.79 11.39
N ALA A 110 15.06 -36.19 12.52
CA ALA A 110 15.56 -36.90 13.69
C ALA A 110 14.51 -37.85 14.29
N ALA A 111 13.26 -37.39 14.45
CA ALA A 111 12.18 -38.23 14.96
C ALA A 111 11.91 -39.43 14.03
N GLY A 112 11.87 -39.21 12.71
CA GLY A 112 11.72 -40.26 11.71
C GLY A 112 12.87 -41.28 11.75
N ALA A 113 14.11 -40.83 11.93
CA ALA A 113 15.27 -41.71 12.06
C ALA A 113 15.17 -42.63 13.29
N VAL A 114 14.75 -42.09 14.44
CA VAL A 114 14.55 -42.86 15.68
C VAL A 114 13.44 -43.92 15.51
N LEU A 115 12.30 -43.54 14.93
CA LEU A 115 11.19 -44.47 14.68
C LEU A 115 11.58 -45.59 13.72
N ARG A 116 12.35 -45.27 12.67
CA ARG A 116 12.86 -46.26 11.70
C ARG A 116 13.79 -47.27 12.37
N ARG A 117 14.68 -46.83 13.26
CA ARG A 117 15.58 -47.72 14.02
C ARG A 117 14.81 -48.69 14.92
N ARG A 118 13.76 -48.22 15.60
CA ARG A 118 12.93 -49.08 16.48
C ARG A 118 12.23 -50.19 15.71
N ARG A 119 11.73 -49.92 14.50
CA ARG A 119 11.10 -50.95 13.65
C ARG A 119 12.06 -52.07 13.28
N PHE A 120 13.32 -51.75 12.97
CA PHE A 120 14.32 -52.77 12.67
C PHE A 120 14.72 -53.61 13.89
N ALA A 121 14.75 -53.01 15.07
CA ALA A 121 15.07 -53.72 16.31
C ALA A 121 13.95 -54.66 16.81
N VAL A 122 12.70 -54.44 16.40
CA VAL A 122 11.54 -55.30 16.75
C VAL A 122 11.36 -56.45 15.74
N ALA A 123 11.95 -56.35 14.55
CA ALA A 123 11.89 -57.39 13.51
C ALA A 123 13.05 -58.40 13.55
N ALA A 124 14.01 -58.21 14.46
CA ALA A 124 15.14 -59.10 14.73
C ALA A 124 14.89 -59.89 16.02
#